data_AF-A0A3M8CD09-F1
#
_entry.id   AF-A0A3M8CD09-F1
#
_cell.length_a   1.000
_cell.length_b   1.000
_cell.length_c   1.000
_cell.angle_alpha   90.00
_cell.angle_beta   90.00
_cell.angle_gamma   90.00
#
_symmetry.space_group_name_H-M   'P 1'
#
loop_
_entity.id
_entity.type
_entity.pdbx_description
1 polymer ?
#
loop_
_entity_poly.entity_id
_entity_poly.type
_entity_poly.pdbx_seq_one_letter_code
_entity_poly.pdbx_strand_id
1 'polypeptide(L)' 'MEITSKMIDDLRHKLESAAKNAGYNFLDPEIVRISQQLDKLIVAHMRQYEKRPS' A
#
# COMPACT_ATOMS: atom_id res chain seq x y z
N MET A 1 3.28 -15.10 -7.29
CA MET A 1 3.66 -13.68 -7.15
C MET A 1 2.61 -12.71 -7.73
N GLU A 2 1.40 -13.17 -8.12
CA GLU A 2 0.33 -12.26 -8.58
C GLU A 2 -0.57 -11.73 -7.45
N ILE A 3 -0.77 -12.51 -6.39
CA ILE A 3 -1.68 -12.15 -5.29
C ILE A 3 -1.20 -10.90 -4.55
N THR A 4 0.10 -10.79 -4.28
CA THR A 4 0.69 -9.65 -3.57
C THR A 4 0.63 -8.37 -4.42
N SER A 5 0.83 -8.46 -5.73
CA SER A 5 0.71 -7.32 -6.64
C SER A 5 -0.74 -6.82 -6.69
N LYS A 6 -1.70 -7.75 -6.80
CA LYS A 6 -3.13 -7.40 -6.80
C LYS A 6 -3.57 -6.72 -5.49
N MET A 7 -3.10 -7.21 -4.35
CA MET A 7 -3.38 -6.58 -3.05
C MET A 7 -2.77 -5.18 -2.92
N ILE A 8 -1.59 -4.95 -3.49
CA ILE A 8 -0.95 -3.63 -3.53
C ILE A 8 -1.78 -2.67 -4.40
N ASP A 9 -2.22 -3.11 -5.58
CA ASP A 9 -3.09 -2.30 -6.46
C ASP A 9 -4.44 -1.97 -5.81
N ASP A 10 -5.08 -2.96 -5.17
CA ASP A 10 -6.35 -2.74 -4.46
C ASP A 10 -6.21 -1.71 -3.34
N LEU A 11 -5.12 -1.79 -2.56
CA LEU A 11 -4.84 -0.81 -1.51
C LEU A 11 -4.48 0.56 -2.06
N ARG A 12 -3.81 0.62 -3.21
CA ARG A 12 -3.51 1.88 -3.90
C ARG A 12 -4.77 2.58 -4.36
N HIS A 13 -5.71 1.85 -4.96
CA HIS A 13 -7.02 2.39 -5.33
C HIS A 13 -7.81 2.85 -4.11
N LYS A 14 -7.77 2.09 -3.02
CA LYS A 14 -8.46 2.46 -1.78
C LYS A 14 -7.89 3.74 -1.16
N LEU A 15 -6.56 3.90 -1.18
CA LEU A 15 -5.88 5.12 -0.73
C LEU A 15 -6.26 6.32 -1.61
N GLU A 16 -6.31 6.14 -2.93
CA GLU A 16 -6.70 7.19 -3.87
C GLU A 16 -8.16 7.64 -3.66
N SER A 17 -9.08 6.70 -3.47
CA SER A 17 -10.48 7.00 -3.15
C SER A 17 -10.62 7.71 -1.79
N ALA A 18 -9.91 7.25 -0.77
CA ALA A 18 -9.91 7.89 0.55
C ALA A 18 -9.35 9.33 0.45
N ALA A 19 -8.24 9.52 -0.28
CA ALA A 19 -7.68 10.84 -0.55
C ALA A 19 -8.67 11.75 -1.27
N LYS A 20 -9.34 11.27 -2.33
CA LYS A 20 -10.37 12.06 -3.04
C LYS A 20 -11.52 12.47 -2.12
N ASN A 21 -12.00 11.54 -1.28
CA ASN A 21 -13.11 11.81 -0.35
C ASN A 21 -12.73 12.78 0.77
N ALA A 22 -11.47 12.76 1.23
CA ALA A 22 -10.97 13.66 2.27
C ALA A 22 -10.46 15.01 1.71
N GLY A 23 -10.63 15.30 0.42
CA GLY A 23 -10.11 16.52 -0.21
C GLY A 23 -8.58 16.57 -0.27
N TYR A 24 -7.93 15.41 -0.42
CA TYR A 24 -6.49 15.22 -0.38
C TYR A 24 -5.84 15.64 0.95
N ASN A 25 -6.60 15.56 2.05
CA ASN A 25 -6.03 15.72 3.38
C ASN A 25 -5.16 14.50 3.76
N PHE A 26 -3.87 14.52 3.42
CA PHE A 26 -2.96 13.42 3.72
C PHE A 26 -2.68 13.22 5.23
N LEU A 27 -3.10 14.16 6.08
CA LEU A 27 -3.05 14.04 7.54
C LEU A 27 -4.30 13.38 8.12
N ASP A 28 -5.29 13.05 7.28
CA ASP A 28 -6.46 12.32 7.72
C ASP A 28 -6.03 10.96 8.34
N PRO A 29 -6.51 10.63 9.55
CA PRO A 29 -6.14 9.40 10.24
C PRO A 29 -6.41 8.13 9.42
N GLU A 30 -7.46 8.12 8.59
CA GLU A 30 -7.80 7.00 7.74
C GLU A 30 -6.80 6.85 6.59
N ILE A 31 -6.42 7.96 5.95
CA ILE A 31 -5.41 7.99 4.87
C ILE A 31 -4.04 7.56 5.40
N VAL A 32 -3.63 8.08 6.56
CA VAL A 32 -2.37 7.68 7.21
C VAL A 32 -2.37 6.18 7.51
N ARG A 33 -3.49 5.64 8.02
CA ARG A 33 -3.61 4.21 8.32
C ARG A 33 -3.51 3.35 7.05
N ILE A 34 -4.18 3.73 5.97
CA ILE A 34 -4.12 3.01 4.70
C ILE A 34 -2.71 3.08 4.10
N SER A 35 -2.06 4.25 4.15
CA SER A 35 -0.68 4.44 3.68
C SER A 35 0.31 3.53 4.42
N GLN A 36 0.21 3.45 5.75
CA GLN A 36 1.05 2.56 6.55
C GLN A 36 0.82 1.07 6.24
N GLN A 37 -0.42 0.68 5.91
CA GLN A 37 -0.71 -0.70 5.50
C GLN A 37 -0.10 -1.04 4.14
N LEU A 38 -0.16 -0.09 3.21
CA LEU A 38 0.47 -0.21 1.88
C LEU A 38 1.99 -0.33 2.01
N ASP A 39 2.61 0.54 2.82
CA ASP A 39 4.06 0.54 3.04
C ASP A 39 4.57 -0.79 3.63
N LYS A 40 3.86 -1.34 4.61
CA LYS A 40 4.19 -2.67 5.19
C LYS A 40 4.14 -3.78 4.15
N LEU A 41 3.18 -3.76 3.24
CA LEU A 41 3.06 -4.76 2.18
C LEU A 41 4.15 -4.62 1.12
N ILE A 42 4.51 -3.38 0.76
CA ILE A 42 5.62 -3.11 -0.14
C ILE A 42 6.94 -3.61 0.47
N VAL A 43 7.22 -3.29 1.73
CA VAL A 43 8.44 -3.76 2.42
C VAL A 43 8.46 -5.29 2.53
N ALA A 44 7.32 -5.91 2.87
CA ALA A 44 7.22 -7.37 2.91
C ALA A 44 7.50 -8.00 1.54
N HIS A 45 6.98 -7.40 0.46
CA HIS A 45 7.22 -7.83 -0.90
C HIS A 45 8.71 -7.65 -1.28
N MET A 46 9.31 -6.48 -1.05
CA MET A 46 10.73 -6.22 -1.34
C MET A 46 11.65 -7.21 -0.62
N ARG A 47 11.43 -7.46 0.68
CA ARG A 47 12.21 -8.43 1.46
C ARG A 47 12.10 -9.87 0.95
N GLN A 48 10.98 -10.25 0.33
CA GLN A 48 10.84 -11.56 -0.29
C GLN A 48 11.67 -11.68 -1.58
N TYR A 49 11.85 -10.58 -2.32
CA TYR A 49 12.71 -10.55 -3.51
C TYR A 49 14.19 -10.53 -3.16
N GLU A 50 14.57 -9.87 -2.06
CA GLU A 50 15.96 -9.81 -1.57
C GLU A 50 16.50 -11.18 -1.11
N LYS A 51 15.63 -12.14 -0.74
CA LYS A 51 16.01 -13.46 -0.23
C LYS A 51 16.18 -14.55 -1.30
N ARG A 52 16.16 -14.23 -2.60
CA ARG A 52 16.58 -15.18 -3.63
C ARG A 52 18.10 -15.07 -3.82
N PRO A 53 18.91 -16.01 -3.32
CA PRO A 53 20.29 -16.09 -3.75
C PRO A 53 20.30 -16.52 -5.22
N SER A 54 21.04 -15.76 -6.04
CA SER A 54 21.41 -16.10 -7.42
C SER A 54 22.24 -17.37 -7.48
#